data_AF-A0A915LFF7-F1
#
_entry.id   AF-A0A915LFF7-F1
#
_cell.length_a   1.000
_cell.length_b   1.000
_cell.length_c   1.000
_cell.angle_alpha   90.00
_cell.angle_beta   90.00
_cell.angle_gamma   90.00
#
_symmetry.space_group_name_H-M   'P 1'
#
loop_
_entity.id
_entity.type
_entity.pdbx_description
1 polymer ?
#
loop_
_entity_poly.entity_id
_entity_poly.type
_entity_poly.pdbx_seq_one_letter_code
_entity_poly.pdbx_strand_id
1 'polypeptide(L)'
;PRKSPRSAKKNETKEEEVDDYLETTGENVDMAINKENLEDLNDSHNISILEDNSTPQRKPSPSDAIEILSPLNNTGSYPSSAASVEDKLFADFKFVFTSANRPNKVHDFNKREYRTIIGERGGIVKEDFLDIKEGELFVLIADTFYRTHKYLSALSLSIPCLSCLWIQECVANRKLLKYEEFLLPAGESTSEPGRICQWKPLKGVLFNGKRVIVYNRYYNEDPNVVSFGEIWIPMMRNLGATVVGIENGEPFSKEVNKTVTLEAKLEFCRKTNFEFFLTENDCEPELAGCVSAKNALAVSSEWVIQAMITGELPRVEECDCFRYDYMRE
;
A
#
# COMPACT_ATOMS: atom_id res chain seq x y z
N PRO A 1 11.53 42.31 -65.72
CA PRO A 1 12.50 41.30 -65.24
C PRO A 1 11.84 40.37 -64.18
N ARG A 2 11.00 39.39 -64.56
CA ARG A 2 11.30 37.97 -64.90
C ARG A 2 12.11 37.16 -63.88
N LYS A 3 11.37 36.31 -63.13
CA LYS A 3 11.57 34.89 -62.78
C LYS A 3 12.85 34.44 -62.03
N SER A 4 12.63 33.79 -60.88
CA SER A 4 13.52 32.83 -60.17
C SER A 4 13.92 31.64 -61.09
N PRO A 5 14.92 30.76 -60.79
CA PRO A 5 15.00 29.95 -59.55
C PRO A 5 16.39 29.44 -59.05
N ARG A 6 16.34 28.78 -57.86
CA ARG A 6 17.21 27.69 -57.30
C ARG A 6 18.67 27.99 -56.92
N SER A 7 18.99 27.78 -55.64
CA SER A 7 19.61 26.52 -55.19
C SER A 7 19.78 26.43 -53.67
N ALA A 8 19.72 25.20 -53.19
CA ALA A 8 19.68 24.75 -51.82
C ALA A 8 21.01 24.96 -51.06
N LYS A 9 20.90 25.25 -49.75
CA LYS A 9 21.89 24.84 -48.76
C LYS A 9 21.17 24.31 -47.52
N LYS A 10 21.44 23.03 -47.27
CA LYS A 10 21.23 22.28 -46.02
C LYS A 10 21.91 23.05 -44.89
N ASN A 11 21.20 23.30 -43.79
CA ASN A 11 21.81 23.53 -42.49
C ASN A 11 21.07 22.65 -41.48
N GLU A 12 21.84 21.79 -40.84
CA GLU A 12 21.51 21.04 -39.65
C GLU A 12 21.23 22.02 -38.52
N THR A 13 20.07 21.90 -37.87
CA THR A 13 19.79 22.57 -36.61
C THR A 13 19.81 21.49 -35.54
N LYS A 14 20.71 21.66 -34.58
CA LYS A 14 20.76 20.93 -33.31
C LYS A 14 19.44 21.19 -32.58
N GLU A 15 18.76 20.13 -32.16
CA GLU A 15 17.75 20.21 -31.11
C GLU A 15 18.50 20.40 -29.79
N GLU A 16 18.43 21.62 -29.25
CA GLU A 16 18.70 21.91 -27.85
C GLU A 16 17.49 21.41 -27.05
N GLU A 17 17.70 20.34 -26.30
CA GLU A 17 16.79 19.86 -25.25
C GLU A 17 16.75 20.95 -24.17
N VAL A 18 15.62 21.65 -24.09
CA VAL A 18 15.36 22.63 -23.04
C VAL A 18 14.96 21.84 -21.79
N ASP A 19 15.95 21.69 -20.91
CA ASP A 19 15.79 21.43 -19.48
C ASP A 19 14.88 22.51 -18.89
N ASP A 20 13.71 22.13 -18.35
CA ASP A 20 12.93 23.01 -17.49
C ASP A 20 12.78 22.34 -16.12
N TYR A 21 13.50 22.93 -15.16
CA TYR A 21 13.58 22.62 -13.74
C TYR A 21 12.67 23.59 -12.97
N LEU A 22 11.95 23.08 -11.95
CA LEU A 22 11.69 23.63 -10.59
C LEU A 22 10.32 23.18 -10.05
N GLU A 23 10.33 22.25 -9.07
CA GLU A 23 9.83 22.38 -7.67
C GLU A 23 8.37 21.93 -7.50
N THR A 24 7.99 21.08 -6.54
CA THR A 24 8.10 21.29 -5.08
C THR A 24 8.26 20.01 -4.24
N THR A 25 8.76 20.23 -3.02
CA THR A 25 9.00 19.29 -1.92
C THR A 25 7.71 18.87 -1.20
N GLY A 26 7.65 17.61 -0.75
CA GLY A 26 6.82 17.22 0.41
C GLY A 26 5.32 17.44 0.26
N GLU A 27 4.72 16.92 -0.80
CA GLU A 27 3.28 17.04 -1.04
C GLU A 27 2.58 15.68 -0.85
N ASN A 28 1.48 15.71 -0.09
CA ASN A 28 0.53 14.60 -0.06
C ASN A 28 -0.05 14.50 -1.46
N VAL A 29 0.46 13.55 -2.23
CA VAL A 29 -0.08 13.21 -3.53
C VAL A 29 -1.41 12.51 -3.26
N ASP A 30 -2.51 13.13 -3.71
CA ASP A 30 -3.76 12.42 -3.99
C ASP A 30 -3.38 11.10 -4.65
N MET A 31 -3.61 9.97 -3.99
CA MET A 31 -3.22 8.64 -4.48
C MET A 31 -4.10 8.23 -5.65
N ALA A 32 -4.09 8.98 -6.75
CA ALA A 32 -4.40 8.48 -8.08
C ALA A 32 -3.20 7.59 -8.50
N ILE A 33 -3.29 6.31 -8.17
CA ILE A 33 -2.32 5.31 -8.62
C ILE A 33 -2.70 4.93 -10.04
N ASN A 34 -1.92 5.38 -11.03
CA ASN A 34 -2.04 4.94 -12.43
C ASN A 34 -1.57 3.48 -12.59
N LYS A 35 -2.30 2.67 -13.36
CA LYS A 35 -2.00 1.29 -13.75
C LYS A 35 -0.70 1.16 -14.53
N GLU A 36 -0.19 2.25 -15.10
CA GLU A 36 1.13 2.25 -15.75
C GLU A 36 2.29 2.04 -14.75
N ASN A 37 2.06 2.20 -13.43
CA ASN A 37 2.98 1.70 -12.39
C ASN A 37 2.77 0.20 -12.06
N LEU A 38 1.97 -0.51 -12.87
CA LEU A 38 1.42 -1.85 -12.63
C LEU A 38 1.30 -2.73 -13.91
N GLU A 39 1.80 -2.34 -15.08
CA GLU A 39 1.63 -3.13 -16.31
C GLU A 39 2.89 -3.92 -16.73
N ASP A 40 2.76 -5.25 -16.65
CA ASP A 40 3.13 -6.20 -17.71
C ASP A 40 2.23 -7.44 -17.53
N LEU A 41 1.07 -7.46 -18.19
CA LEU A 41 0.19 -8.63 -18.26
C LEU A 41 -0.17 -8.96 -19.70
N ASN A 42 0.20 -10.16 -20.12
CA ASN A 42 -0.66 -11.00 -20.95
C ASN A 42 -0.29 -12.46 -20.68
N ASP A 43 -1.16 -13.20 -19.99
CA ASP A 43 -1.90 -14.28 -20.64
C ASP A 43 -2.94 -14.93 -19.71
N SER A 44 -4.09 -15.19 -20.32
CA SER A 44 -5.33 -15.78 -19.84
C SER A 44 -5.23 -17.10 -19.04
N HIS A 45 -6.19 -17.35 -18.12
CA HIS A 45 -7.22 -18.39 -18.26
C HIS A 45 -8.28 -18.37 -17.13
N ASN A 46 -9.54 -18.47 -17.53
CA ASN A 46 -10.73 -18.73 -16.71
C ASN A 46 -10.63 -20.05 -15.92
N ILE A 47 -11.10 -20.10 -14.67
CA ILE A 47 -11.85 -21.25 -14.11
C ILE A 47 -12.92 -20.79 -13.11
N SER A 48 -14.04 -21.49 -13.18
CA SER A 48 -15.34 -21.37 -12.54
C SER A 48 -15.43 -21.60 -11.02
N ILE A 49 -16.48 -20.99 -10.47
CA ILE A 49 -17.09 -21.10 -9.13
C ILE A 49 -17.34 -22.55 -8.70
N LEU A 50 -17.03 -22.87 -7.44
CA LEU A 50 -17.79 -23.82 -6.61
C LEU A 50 -17.92 -23.27 -5.18
N GLU A 51 -19.16 -23.26 -4.70
CA GLU A 51 -19.61 -22.93 -3.36
C GLU A 51 -19.13 -23.97 -2.33
N ASP A 52 -18.79 -23.58 -1.10
CA ASP A 52 -19.22 -24.34 0.07
C ASP A 52 -19.22 -23.54 1.40
N ASN A 53 -20.02 -24.07 2.31
CA ASN A 53 -20.72 -23.44 3.42
C ASN A 53 -19.91 -23.15 4.69
N SER A 54 -20.34 -22.07 5.32
CA SER A 54 -20.27 -21.65 6.74
C SER A 54 -19.98 -22.68 7.85
N THR A 55 -19.07 -22.32 8.76
CA THR A 55 -19.22 -22.47 10.24
C THR A 55 -18.29 -21.48 10.98
N PRO A 56 -18.62 -21.02 12.21
CA PRO A 56 -18.10 -19.78 12.77
C PRO A 56 -16.67 -19.93 13.31
N GLN A 57 -15.73 -19.14 12.78
CA GLN A 57 -14.34 -19.15 13.23
C GLN A 57 -14.13 -18.29 14.50
N ARG A 58 -13.27 -18.83 15.36
CA ARG A 58 -12.87 -18.35 16.68
C ARG A 58 -12.27 -16.93 16.60
N LYS A 59 -12.52 -16.11 17.63
CA LYS A 59 -11.90 -14.78 17.79
C LYS A 59 -10.37 -14.93 17.80
N PRO A 60 -9.63 -14.28 16.88
CA PRO A 60 -8.18 -14.33 16.89
C PRO A 60 -7.62 -13.57 18.07
N SER A 61 -6.59 -14.14 18.70
CA SER A 61 -5.90 -13.59 19.87
C SER A 61 -4.61 -12.86 19.43
N PRO A 62 -4.04 -11.98 20.27
CA PRO A 62 -2.74 -11.34 19.99
C PRO A 62 -1.59 -12.34 19.72
N SER A 63 -1.72 -13.60 20.12
CA SER A 63 -0.76 -14.66 19.82
C SER A 63 -0.80 -15.13 18.36
N ASP A 64 -1.92 -14.98 17.67
CA ASP A 64 -2.07 -15.46 16.28
C ASP A 64 -1.34 -14.52 15.30
N ALA A 65 -1.18 -13.23 15.64
CA ALA A 65 -0.35 -12.28 14.90
C ALA A 65 1.16 -12.54 15.04
N ILE A 66 1.57 -13.20 16.14
CA ILE A 66 2.96 -13.60 16.38
C ILE A 66 3.32 -14.85 15.56
N GLU A 67 2.32 -15.67 15.19
CA GLU A 67 2.55 -16.93 14.48
C GLU A 67 3.04 -16.72 13.03
N ILE A 68 2.70 -15.60 12.39
CA ILE A 68 3.22 -15.21 11.04
C ILE A 68 4.74 -14.91 11.08
N LEU A 69 5.26 -14.46 12.23
CA LEU A 69 6.68 -14.14 12.42
C LEU A 69 7.49 -15.34 12.93
N SER A 70 6.82 -16.41 13.37
CA SER A 70 7.47 -17.60 13.95
C SER A 70 8.29 -18.44 12.97
N PRO A 71 7.99 -18.55 11.65
CA PRO A 71 8.81 -19.34 10.74
C PRO A 71 10.18 -18.70 10.47
N LEU A 72 10.32 -17.38 10.67
CA LEU A 72 11.56 -16.65 10.44
C LEU A 72 12.60 -16.85 11.55
N ASN A 73 12.20 -17.41 12.71
CA ASN A 73 13.08 -17.56 13.87
C ASN A 73 13.59 -18.99 14.09
N ASN A 74 13.16 -19.97 13.30
CA ASN A 74 13.52 -21.38 13.51
C ASN A 74 14.62 -21.84 12.55
N THR A 75 15.85 -21.34 12.73
CA THR A 75 17.02 -21.89 12.05
C THR A 75 17.46 -23.18 12.75
N GLY A 76 16.81 -24.29 12.42
CA GLY A 76 17.34 -25.63 12.71
C GLY A 76 18.63 -25.88 11.92
N SER A 77 19.59 -26.57 12.53
CA SER A 77 20.85 -26.92 11.86
C SER A 77 20.61 -27.80 10.64
N TYR A 78 20.93 -27.30 9.44
CA TYR A 78 20.80 -28.07 8.21
C TYR A 78 21.98 -29.04 8.00
N PRO A 79 21.74 -30.27 7.54
CA PRO A 79 22.79 -31.25 7.31
C PRO A 79 23.64 -30.89 6.08
N SER A 80 24.96 -30.98 6.28
CA SER A 80 26.00 -30.73 5.28
C SER A 80 25.90 -31.70 4.10
N SER A 81 25.50 -31.19 2.93
CA SER A 81 25.64 -31.82 1.61
C SER A 81 26.16 -30.79 0.61
N ALA A 82 27.31 -31.06 0.01
CA ALA A 82 28.26 -30.07 -0.52
C ALA A 82 28.08 -29.72 -2.02
N ALA A 83 26.86 -29.42 -2.47
CA ALA A 83 26.60 -28.78 -3.77
C ALA A 83 25.21 -28.13 -3.83
N SER A 84 25.01 -26.82 -3.97
CA SER A 84 25.69 -25.63 -3.40
C SER A 84 24.56 -24.85 -2.72
N VAL A 85 24.50 -24.87 -1.38
CA VAL A 85 23.49 -24.12 -0.60
C VAL A 85 23.50 -22.61 -0.92
N GLU A 86 24.60 -22.12 -1.50
CA GLU A 86 24.81 -20.74 -1.97
C GLU A 86 23.85 -20.30 -3.09
N ASP A 87 23.40 -21.22 -3.97
CA ASP A 87 22.58 -20.86 -5.15
C ASP A 87 21.10 -20.66 -4.83
N LYS A 88 20.69 -20.90 -3.58
CA LYS A 88 19.28 -20.86 -3.15
C LYS A 88 19.06 -20.05 -1.88
N LEU A 89 19.89 -19.02 -1.69
CA LEU A 89 19.88 -18.18 -0.49
C LEU A 89 18.49 -17.61 -0.13
N PHE A 90 17.65 -17.34 -1.14
CA PHE A 90 16.34 -16.72 -0.99
C PHE A 90 15.19 -17.62 -1.46
N ALA A 91 15.38 -18.93 -1.59
CA ALA A 91 14.42 -19.84 -2.23
C ALA A 91 13.00 -19.83 -1.63
N ASP A 92 12.86 -19.55 -0.34
CA ASP A 92 11.57 -19.54 0.35
C ASP A 92 10.92 -18.14 0.40
N PHE A 93 11.63 -17.10 -0.06
CA PHE A 93 11.21 -15.72 0.05
C PHE A 93 10.54 -15.20 -1.23
N LYS A 94 9.48 -14.42 -1.02
CA LYS A 94 8.85 -13.56 -2.02
C LYS A 94 9.13 -12.11 -1.68
N PHE A 95 9.43 -11.33 -2.71
CA PHE A 95 9.91 -9.97 -2.57
C PHE A 95 9.00 -9.01 -3.32
N VAL A 96 8.66 -7.89 -2.69
CA VAL A 96 8.00 -6.76 -3.37
C VAL A 96 8.89 -5.54 -3.22
N PHE A 97 9.15 -4.83 -4.31
CA PHE A 97 9.95 -3.61 -4.27
C PHE A 97 9.09 -2.35 -4.23
N THR A 98 9.53 -1.34 -3.50
CA THR A 98 8.95 -0.01 -3.59
C THR A 98 10.01 1.09 -3.59
N SER A 99 9.69 2.21 -4.24
CA SER A 99 10.52 3.42 -4.27
C SER A 99 9.63 4.62 -4.62
N ALA A 100 10.11 5.83 -4.35
CA ALA A 100 9.53 7.06 -4.88
C ALA A 100 10.65 8.00 -5.34
N ASN A 101 10.32 8.96 -6.21
CA ASN A 101 11.27 10.01 -6.56
C ASN A 101 11.50 10.90 -5.34
N ARG A 102 12.77 11.16 -5.02
CA ARG A 102 13.19 12.09 -3.97
C ARG A 102 14.30 12.97 -4.53
N PRO A 103 14.31 14.27 -4.20
CA PRO A 103 15.37 15.18 -4.63
C PRO A 103 16.73 14.80 -4.02
N ASN A 104 16.75 14.14 -2.85
CA ASN A 104 17.97 13.77 -2.12
C ASN A 104 18.11 12.26 -1.98
N LYS A 105 18.30 11.52 -3.08
CA LYS A 105 18.63 10.08 -3.01
C LYS A 105 20.03 9.90 -2.44
N VAL A 106 20.12 9.27 -1.28
CA VAL A 106 21.39 8.99 -0.59
C VAL A 106 22.09 7.76 -1.19
N HIS A 107 21.32 6.83 -1.75
CA HIS A 107 21.83 5.62 -2.40
C HIS A 107 21.09 5.33 -3.70
N ASP A 108 21.83 4.86 -4.71
CA ASP A 108 21.25 4.35 -5.95
C ASP A 108 20.58 3.00 -5.69
N PHE A 109 19.31 3.06 -5.32
CA PHE A 109 18.46 1.88 -5.20
C PHE A 109 18.02 1.39 -6.58
N ASN A 110 18.83 0.50 -7.17
CA ASN A 110 18.56 -0.09 -8.48
C ASN A 110 17.72 -1.37 -8.37
N LYS A 111 16.39 -1.23 -8.48
CA LYS A 111 15.46 -2.38 -8.42
C LYS A 111 15.79 -3.49 -9.42
N ARG A 112 16.30 -3.15 -10.61
CA ARG A 112 16.62 -4.15 -11.64
C ARG A 112 17.77 -5.04 -11.20
N GLU A 113 18.82 -4.44 -10.64
CA GLU A 113 19.95 -5.17 -10.09
C GLU A 113 19.54 -6.10 -8.95
N TYR A 114 18.79 -5.60 -7.97
CA TYR A 114 18.31 -6.43 -6.87
C TYR A 114 17.37 -7.55 -7.32
N ARG A 115 16.51 -7.31 -8.32
CA ARG A 115 15.67 -8.36 -8.91
C ARG A 115 16.51 -9.48 -9.52
N THR A 116 17.60 -9.15 -10.22
CA THR A 116 18.54 -10.14 -10.76
C THR A 116 19.22 -10.92 -9.62
N ILE A 117 19.78 -10.22 -8.62
CA ILE A 117 20.48 -10.85 -7.48
C ILE A 117 19.58 -11.84 -6.73
N ILE A 118 18.32 -11.44 -6.48
CA ILE A 118 17.32 -12.27 -5.81
C ILE A 118 16.97 -13.51 -6.65
N GLY A 119 16.67 -13.31 -7.95
CA GLY A 119 16.26 -14.38 -8.85
C GLY A 119 17.33 -15.44 -9.06
N GLU A 120 18.59 -15.02 -9.22
CA GLU A 120 19.75 -15.92 -9.31
C GLU A 120 19.95 -16.79 -8.06
N ARG A 121 19.36 -16.39 -6.92
CA ARG A 121 19.46 -17.06 -5.62
C ARG A 121 18.14 -17.69 -5.18
N GLY A 122 17.23 -17.92 -6.14
CA GLY A 122 15.98 -18.66 -5.94
C GLY A 122 14.81 -17.84 -5.39
N GLY A 123 14.99 -16.56 -5.08
CA GLY A 123 13.88 -15.73 -4.59
C GLY A 123 12.92 -15.33 -5.70
N ILE A 124 11.65 -15.11 -5.34
CA ILE A 124 10.61 -14.74 -6.30
C ILE A 124 10.22 -13.28 -6.09
N VAL A 125 10.37 -12.44 -7.12
CA VAL A 125 9.89 -11.06 -7.07
C VAL A 125 8.43 -11.01 -7.54
N LYS A 126 7.56 -10.45 -6.71
CA LYS A 126 6.15 -10.20 -6.97
C LYS A 126 5.91 -8.71 -7.21
N GLU A 127 4.86 -8.40 -7.98
CA GLU A 127 4.48 -7.01 -8.21
C GLU A 127 3.76 -6.41 -7.01
N ASP A 128 2.90 -7.19 -6.36
CA ASP A 128 2.10 -6.74 -5.22
C ASP A 128 1.90 -7.87 -4.20
N PHE A 129 0.94 -7.64 -3.30
CA PHE A 129 0.58 -8.50 -2.18
C PHE A 129 -0.82 -9.11 -2.32
N LEU A 130 -1.43 -9.11 -3.51
CA LEU A 130 -2.83 -9.51 -3.68
C LEU A 130 -3.05 -11.02 -3.48
N ASP A 131 -2.07 -11.85 -3.88
CA ASP A 131 -2.18 -13.31 -3.87
C ASP A 131 -1.33 -14.00 -2.78
N ILE A 132 -1.32 -13.45 -1.56
CA ILE A 132 -0.59 -14.05 -0.44
C ILE A 132 -1.30 -15.32 0.04
N LYS A 133 -0.59 -16.43 0.07
CA LYS A 133 -1.07 -17.69 0.67
C LYS A 133 -0.54 -17.86 2.09
N GLU A 134 -1.28 -18.60 2.89
CA GLU A 134 -0.87 -18.95 4.25
C GLU A 134 0.50 -19.65 4.24
N GLY A 135 1.39 -19.22 5.14
CA GLY A 135 2.76 -19.74 5.25
C GLY A 135 3.78 -19.18 4.25
N GLU A 136 3.39 -18.32 3.31
CA GLU A 136 4.35 -17.70 2.39
C GLU A 136 5.14 -16.56 3.06
N LEU A 137 6.47 -16.57 2.88
CA LEU A 137 7.36 -15.54 3.43
C LEU A 137 7.50 -14.38 2.45
N PHE A 138 6.79 -13.29 2.70
CA PHE A 138 6.95 -12.04 1.97
C PHE A 138 7.83 -11.05 2.73
N VAL A 139 8.63 -10.28 1.98
CA VAL A 139 9.30 -9.08 2.48
C VAL A 139 9.14 -7.95 1.46
N LEU A 140 8.97 -6.73 1.96
CA LEU A 140 9.07 -5.53 1.14
C LEU A 140 10.51 -5.02 1.18
N ILE A 141 11.09 -4.67 0.04
CA ILE A 141 12.43 -4.09 -0.05
C ILE A 141 12.37 -2.64 -0.52
N ALA A 142 13.06 -1.77 0.19
CA ALA A 142 13.22 -0.36 -0.12
C ALA A 142 14.56 0.18 0.40
N ASP A 143 14.97 1.36 -0.03
CA ASP A 143 16.12 2.09 0.53
C ASP A 143 15.77 2.86 1.81
N THR A 144 14.50 3.22 1.99
CA THR A 144 13.98 3.93 3.17
C THR A 144 12.48 3.66 3.35
N PHE A 145 11.88 4.23 4.40
CA PHE A 145 10.44 4.15 4.60
C PHE A 145 9.69 5.04 3.61
N TYR A 146 8.50 4.61 3.18
CA TYR A 146 7.70 5.31 2.18
C TYR A 146 6.23 5.38 2.56
N ARG A 147 5.49 6.26 1.87
CA ARG A 147 4.02 6.33 1.89
C ARG A 147 3.40 5.81 0.60
N THR A 148 4.14 4.96 -0.14
CA THR A 148 3.62 4.33 -1.36
C THR A 148 2.59 3.26 -1.00
N HIS A 149 1.71 2.93 -1.94
CA HIS A 149 0.73 1.86 -1.77
C HIS A 149 1.37 0.55 -1.32
N LYS A 150 2.44 0.09 -2.00
CA LYS A 150 3.14 -1.16 -1.64
C LYS A 150 3.70 -1.10 -0.20
N TYR A 151 4.23 0.04 0.26
CA TYR A 151 4.72 0.17 1.64
C TYR A 151 3.58 0.08 2.66
N LEU A 152 2.50 0.81 2.44
CA LEU A 152 1.33 0.83 3.33
C LEU A 152 0.60 -0.52 3.33
N SER A 153 0.49 -1.19 2.18
CA SER A 153 -0.02 -2.57 2.08
C SER A 153 0.81 -3.52 2.94
N ALA A 154 2.15 -3.44 2.85
CA ALA A 154 3.05 -4.26 3.66
C ALA A 154 2.83 -4.04 5.16
N LEU A 155 2.72 -2.78 5.60
CA LEU A 155 2.37 -2.45 7.00
C LEU A 155 1.03 -3.07 7.42
N SER A 156 -0.02 -2.91 6.59
CA SER A 156 -1.36 -3.45 6.89
C SER A 156 -1.38 -4.97 7.04
N LEU A 157 -0.49 -5.65 6.33
CA LEU A 157 -0.34 -7.11 6.32
C LEU A 157 0.66 -7.64 7.35
N SER A 158 1.29 -6.77 8.14
CA SER A 158 2.43 -7.11 9.01
C SER A 158 3.58 -7.77 8.25
N ILE A 159 3.82 -7.36 7.00
CA ILE A 159 4.97 -7.81 6.22
C ILE A 159 6.18 -6.94 6.59
N PRO A 160 7.35 -7.54 6.89
CA PRO A 160 8.57 -6.80 7.15
C PRO A 160 8.96 -5.88 5.99
N CYS A 161 9.14 -4.59 6.28
CA CYS A 161 9.72 -3.61 5.37
C CYS A 161 11.22 -3.54 5.63
N LEU A 162 12.05 -4.02 4.71
CA LEU A 162 13.49 -4.16 4.89
C LEU A 162 14.27 -3.20 4.01
N SER A 163 15.40 -2.76 4.54
CA SER A 163 16.41 -2.05 3.76
C SER A 163 16.99 -2.97 2.68
N CYS A 164 17.25 -2.42 1.50
CA CYS A 164 17.95 -3.13 0.42
C CYS A 164 19.37 -3.58 0.82
N LEU A 165 19.94 -3.00 1.89
CA LEU A 165 21.19 -3.46 2.51
C LEU A 165 21.09 -4.90 3.03
N TRP A 166 19.91 -5.38 3.45
CA TRP A 166 19.74 -6.76 3.91
C TRP A 166 20.13 -7.77 2.83
N ILE A 167 19.74 -7.51 1.58
CA ILE A 167 20.11 -8.35 0.44
C ILE A 167 21.62 -8.31 0.23
N GLN A 168 22.22 -7.11 0.24
CA GLN A 168 23.66 -6.95 0.05
C GLN A 168 24.45 -7.73 1.10
N GLU A 169 24.08 -7.58 2.37
CA GLU A 169 24.75 -8.24 3.48
C GLU A 169 24.53 -9.76 3.47
N CYS A 170 23.33 -10.24 3.12
CA CYS A 170 23.09 -11.68 2.97
C CYS A 170 23.97 -12.28 1.86
N VAL A 171 24.10 -11.58 0.74
CA VAL A 171 24.93 -12.00 -0.40
C VAL A 171 26.41 -11.97 -0.05
N ALA A 172 26.88 -10.89 0.58
CA ALA A 172 28.28 -10.72 0.97
C ALA A 172 28.73 -11.79 2.00
N ASN A 173 27.87 -12.09 2.97
CA ASN A 173 28.14 -13.08 4.01
C ASN A 173 27.75 -14.52 3.60
N ARG A 174 27.18 -14.70 2.39
CA ARG A 174 26.67 -15.97 1.86
C ARG A 174 25.74 -16.70 2.83
N LYS A 175 24.93 -15.94 3.56
CA LYS A 175 24.10 -16.45 4.64
C LYS A 175 22.87 -15.58 4.79
N LEU A 176 21.72 -16.22 5.01
CA LEU A 176 20.51 -15.51 5.39
C LEU A 176 20.71 -14.89 6.78
N LEU A 177 20.77 -13.56 6.82
CA LEU A 177 20.91 -12.80 8.04
C LEU A 177 19.54 -12.58 8.67
N LYS A 178 19.54 -12.41 10.00
CA LYS A 178 18.37 -11.92 10.72
C LYS A 178 17.94 -10.58 10.15
N TYR A 179 16.66 -10.44 9.83
CA TYR A 179 16.16 -9.26 9.12
C TYR A 179 15.85 -8.10 10.05
N GLU A 180 15.73 -8.35 11.36
CA GLU A 180 15.27 -7.38 12.35
C GLU A 180 16.18 -6.15 12.42
N GLU A 181 17.49 -6.32 12.21
CA GLU A 181 18.48 -5.24 12.16
C GLU A 181 18.35 -4.36 10.90
N PHE A 182 17.58 -4.83 9.91
CA PHE A 182 17.37 -4.16 8.63
C PHE A 182 15.92 -3.70 8.45
N LEU A 183 15.08 -3.82 9.48
CA LEU A 183 13.72 -3.28 9.47
C LEU A 183 13.76 -1.77 9.28
N LEU A 184 13.04 -1.31 8.27
CA LEU A 184 12.80 0.10 8.03
C LEU A 184 11.70 0.60 8.98
N PRO A 185 11.75 1.88 9.37
CA PRO A 185 10.67 2.51 10.12
C PRO A 185 9.31 2.37 9.44
N ALA A 186 8.21 2.37 10.20
CA ALA A 186 6.87 2.46 9.61
C ALA A 186 6.66 3.79 8.88
N GLY A 187 7.23 4.87 9.41
CA GLY A 187 7.15 6.20 8.83
C GLY A 187 7.52 7.29 9.84
N GLU A 188 7.16 8.51 9.51
CA GLU A 188 7.28 9.68 10.38
C GLU A 188 5.89 10.18 10.77
N SER A 189 5.72 10.57 12.04
CA SER A 189 4.46 11.12 12.53
C SER A 189 4.15 12.48 11.91
N THR A 190 2.94 12.66 11.39
CA THR A 190 2.50 13.98 10.93
C THR A 190 2.16 14.93 12.08
N SER A 191 1.66 14.43 13.22
CA SER A 191 1.33 15.28 14.39
C SER A 191 2.55 15.66 15.23
N GLU A 192 3.65 14.91 15.10
CA GLU A 192 4.91 15.17 15.79
C GLU A 192 6.09 15.12 14.79
N PRO A 193 6.34 16.22 14.05
CA PRO A 193 7.42 16.26 13.06
C PRO A 193 8.78 15.87 13.67
N GLY A 194 9.52 15.01 12.96
CA GLY A 194 10.79 14.41 13.40
C GLY A 194 10.64 13.12 14.19
N ARG A 195 9.43 12.73 14.62
CA ARG A 195 9.20 11.45 15.33
C ARG A 195 9.14 10.30 14.33
N ILE A 196 10.24 9.55 14.23
CA ILE A 196 10.32 8.32 13.44
C ILE A 196 9.69 7.14 14.21
N CYS A 197 8.64 6.54 13.64
CA CYS A 197 7.93 5.42 14.23
C CYS A 197 8.48 4.09 13.68
N GLN A 198 8.79 3.15 14.58
CA GLN A 198 9.34 1.84 14.21
C GLN A 198 8.24 0.91 13.68
N TRP A 199 8.63 -0.02 12.80
CA TRP A 199 7.73 -1.07 12.31
C TRP A 199 7.19 -1.94 13.46
N LYS A 200 5.93 -2.37 13.35
CA LYS A 200 5.28 -3.30 14.29
C LYS A 200 4.19 -4.11 13.58
N PRO A 201 3.79 -5.27 14.11
CA PRO A 201 2.68 -6.05 13.55
C PRO A 201 1.33 -5.32 13.76
N LEU A 202 0.57 -5.17 12.67
CA LEU A 202 -0.73 -4.48 12.64
C LEU A 202 -1.90 -5.35 12.18
N LYS A 203 -1.63 -6.36 11.35
CA LYS A 203 -2.63 -7.25 10.73
C LYS A 203 -3.56 -7.84 11.78
N GLY A 204 -4.87 -7.60 11.63
CA GLY A 204 -5.91 -8.08 12.53
C GLY A 204 -5.96 -7.40 13.90
N VAL A 205 -5.08 -6.43 14.18
CA VAL A 205 -4.91 -5.83 15.51
C VAL A 205 -5.39 -4.39 15.54
N LEU A 206 -4.93 -3.53 14.64
CA LEU A 206 -5.10 -2.07 14.75
C LEU A 206 -6.57 -1.62 14.75
N PHE A 207 -7.40 -2.25 13.93
CA PHE A 207 -8.84 -1.98 13.82
C PHE A 207 -9.70 -3.15 14.31
N ASN A 208 -9.15 -4.03 15.17
CA ASN A 208 -9.87 -5.20 15.64
C ASN A 208 -11.21 -4.83 16.29
N GLY A 209 -12.28 -5.47 15.81
CA GLY A 209 -13.65 -5.25 16.31
C GLY A 209 -14.24 -3.90 15.92
N LYS A 210 -13.57 -3.10 15.08
CA LYS A 210 -14.08 -1.83 14.57
C LYS A 210 -14.84 -2.05 13.27
N ARG A 211 -15.94 -1.33 13.11
CA ARG A 211 -16.78 -1.28 11.91
C ARG A 211 -16.50 0.02 11.19
N VAL A 212 -16.18 -0.09 9.91
CA VAL A 212 -15.71 1.03 9.08
C VAL A 212 -16.56 1.11 7.83
N ILE A 213 -17.03 2.30 7.49
CA ILE A 213 -17.52 2.61 6.15
C ILE A 213 -16.38 3.24 5.37
N VAL A 214 -16.11 2.74 4.16
CA VAL A 214 -15.17 3.36 3.20
C VAL A 214 -16.01 3.96 2.08
N TYR A 215 -15.86 5.26 1.86
CA TYR A 215 -16.69 6.01 0.93
C TYR A 215 -15.92 7.19 0.33
N ASN A 216 -16.02 7.40 -0.97
CA ASN A 216 -15.81 8.74 -1.53
C ASN A 216 -16.98 9.06 -2.46
N ARG A 217 -17.18 10.34 -2.78
CA ARG A 217 -18.23 10.74 -3.71
C ARG A 217 -17.80 10.49 -5.16
N TYR A 218 -16.59 10.90 -5.51
CA TYR A 218 -16.13 10.94 -6.90
C TYR A 218 -15.20 9.80 -7.27
N TYR A 219 -15.55 9.10 -8.35
CA TYR A 219 -14.70 8.04 -8.90
C TYR A 219 -14.02 8.52 -10.16
N ASN A 220 -12.74 8.19 -10.28
CA ASN A 220 -12.08 8.28 -11.57
C ASN A 220 -12.67 7.19 -12.49
N GLU A 221 -13.13 7.61 -13.68
CA GLU A 221 -13.64 6.69 -14.69
C GLU A 221 -12.53 6.01 -15.47
N ASP A 222 -11.32 6.56 -15.43
CA ASP A 222 -10.14 5.95 -16.02
C ASP A 222 -9.93 4.55 -15.43
N PRO A 223 -10.01 3.48 -16.24
CA PRO A 223 -9.76 2.12 -15.77
C PRO A 223 -8.33 1.94 -15.28
N ASN A 224 -7.42 2.88 -15.59
CA ASN A 224 -6.05 2.87 -15.13
C ASN A 224 -5.89 3.51 -13.75
N VAL A 225 -6.90 4.16 -13.19
CA VAL A 225 -6.78 4.74 -11.85
C VAL A 225 -7.45 3.81 -10.84
N VAL A 226 -6.66 3.32 -9.90
CA VAL A 226 -7.18 2.52 -8.79
C VAL A 226 -8.11 3.40 -7.95
N SER A 227 -9.32 2.93 -7.72
CA SER A 227 -10.31 3.69 -6.95
C SER A 227 -9.99 3.73 -5.45
N PHE A 228 -10.54 4.72 -4.77
CA PHE A 228 -10.43 4.86 -3.31
C PHE A 228 -10.82 3.58 -2.56
N GLY A 229 -11.92 2.94 -2.98
CA GLY A 229 -12.37 1.67 -2.40
C GLY A 229 -11.39 0.52 -2.63
N GLU A 230 -10.85 0.39 -3.85
CA GLU A 230 -9.88 -0.66 -4.19
C GLU A 230 -8.58 -0.54 -3.38
N ILE A 231 -8.20 0.67 -2.97
CA ILE A 231 -7.05 0.91 -2.09
C ILE A 231 -7.40 0.58 -0.63
N TRP A 232 -8.46 1.22 -0.10
CA TRP A 232 -8.67 1.25 1.34
C TRP A 232 -9.43 0.04 1.87
N ILE A 233 -10.37 -0.55 1.12
CA ILE A 233 -11.14 -1.70 1.60
C ILE A 233 -10.22 -2.88 1.99
N PRO A 234 -9.26 -3.31 1.14
CA PRO A 234 -8.35 -4.38 1.51
C PRO A 234 -7.47 -4.01 2.72
N MET A 235 -6.94 -2.79 2.77
CA MET A 235 -6.12 -2.35 3.91
C MET A 235 -6.90 -2.37 5.23
N MET A 236 -8.12 -1.83 5.24
CA MET A 236 -8.97 -1.84 6.44
C MET A 236 -9.26 -3.27 6.92
N ARG A 237 -9.57 -4.19 5.99
CA ARG A 237 -9.78 -5.61 6.30
C ARG A 237 -8.51 -6.25 6.87
N ASN A 238 -7.35 -5.99 6.26
CA ASN A 238 -6.06 -6.49 6.74
C ASN A 238 -5.78 -6.02 8.18
N LEU A 239 -6.09 -4.76 8.50
CA LEU A 239 -5.92 -4.19 9.83
C LEU A 239 -6.94 -4.70 10.88
N GLY A 240 -7.89 -5.55 10.47
CA GLY A 240 -8.88 -6.18 11.36
C GLY A 240 -10.24 -5.49 11.42
N ALA A 241 -10.49 -4.50 10.57
CA ALA A 241 -11.79 -3.85 10.50
C ALA A 241 -12.84 -4.74 9.82
N THR A 242 -14.08 -4.65 10.30
CA THR A 242 -15.26 -5.07 9.54
C THR A 242 -15.69 -3.91 8.65
N VAL A 243 -15.40 -3.99 7.36
CA VAL A 243 -15.86 -2.97 6.40
C VAL A 243 -17.32 -3.24 6.04
N VAL A 244 -18.18 -2.22 6.15
CA VAL A 244 -19.63 -2.33 5.94
C VAL A 244 -20.11 -1.38 4.85
N GLY A 245 -21.11 -1.81 4.08
CA GLY A 245 -21.77 -0.97 3.09
C GLY A 245 -23.16 -1.50 2.67
N ILE A 246 -23.69 -0.93 1.60
CA ILE A 246 -25.14 -1.02 1.26
C ILE A 246 -25.54 -2.34 0.62
N GLU A 247 -24.64 -3.03 -0.07
CA GLU A 247 -24.98 -4.22 -0.85
C GLU A 247 -24.85 -5.49 0.00
N ASN A 248 -25.93 -5.96 0.62
CA ASN A 248 -25.91 -7.14 1.50
C ASN A 248 -24.83 -7.11 2.61
N GLY A 249 -24.41 -5.91 3.02
CA GLY A 249 -23.32 -5.69 3.98
C GLY A 249 -21.94 -5.47 3.35
N GLU A 250 -21.78 -5.64 2.05
CA GLU A 250 -20.53 -5.36 1.32
C GLU A 250 -20.25 -3.86 1.20
N PRO A 251 -18.97 -3.45 1.14
CA PRO A 251 -18.56 -2.05 1.06
C PRO A 251 -19.13 -1.30 -0.16
N PHE A 252 -19.05 0.03 -0.14
CA PHE A 252 -19.40 0.86 -1.30
C PHE A 252 -18.43 0.61 -2.46
N SER A 253 -18.79 -0.29 -3.37
CA SER A 253 -18.10 -0.45 -4.64
C SER A 253 -18.34 0.75 -5.55
N LYS A 254 -17.52 0.88 -6.60
CA LYS A 254 -17.67 1.92 -7.62
C LYS A 254 -19.06 1.85 -8.28
N GLU A 255 -19.54 0.66 -8.57
CA GLU A 255 -20.82 0.40 -9.23
C GLU A 255 -22.01 0.71 -8.32
N VAL A 256 -21.93 0.28 -7.07
CA VAL A 256 -22.97 0.56 -6.06
C VAL A 256 -23.05 2.06 -5.82
N ASN A 257 -21.91 2.74 -5.65
CA ASN A 257 -21.95 4.14 -5.31
C ASN A 257 -22.46 5.05 -6.44
N LYS A 258 -22.28 4.64 -7.71
CA LYS A 258 -22.85 5.32 -8.88
C LYS A 258 -24.38 5.20 -8.96
N THR A 259 -24.94 4.09 -8.50
CA THR A 259 -26.35 3.75 -8.71
C THR A 259 -27.22 4.05 -7.50
N VAL A 260 -26.66 3.99 -6.29
CA VAL A 260 -27.41 4.22 -5.06
C VAL A 260 -27.66 5.71 -4.83
N THR A 261 -28.92 6.06 -4.55
CA THR A 261 -29.34 7.43 -4.26
C THR A 261 -28.81 7.92 -2.92
N LEU A 262 -28.60 9.23 -2.77
CA LEU A 262 -28.17 9.82 -1.49
C LEU A 262 -29.09 9.44 -0.32
N GLU A 263 -30.41 9.40 -0.53
CA GLU A 263 -31.35 9.00 0.53
C GLU A 263 -31.14 7.55 0.97
N ALA A 264 -30.86 6.63 0.04
CA ALA A 264 -30.54 5.25 0.40
C ALA A 264 -29.20 5.16 1.17
N LYS A 265 -28.21 5.99 0.83
CA LYS A 265 -26.94 6.08 1.59
C LYS A 265 -27.16 6.59 3.00
N LEU A 266 -27.96 7.64 3.14
CA LEU A 266 -28.34 8.21 4.44
C LEU A 266 -29.10 7.19 5.28
N GLU A 267 -30.08 6.50 4.68
CA GLU A 267 -30.87 5.50 5.38
C GLU A 267 -30.04 4.32 5.87
N PHE A 268 -29.08 3.87 5.06
CA PHE A 268 -28.09 2.90 5.50
C PHE A 268 -27.25 3.40 6.67
N CYS A 269 -26.68 4.62 6.58
CA CYS A 269 -25.87 5.18 7.65
C CYS A 269 -26.67 5.34 8.96
N ARG A 270 -27.95 5.73 8.89
CA ARG A 270 -28.83 5.84 10.06
C ARG A 270 -29.02 4.47 10.73
N LYS A 271 -29.32 3.43 9.95
CA LYS A 271 -29.62 2.07 10.43
C LYS A 271 -28.41 1.24 10.85
N THR A 272 -27.24 1.52 10.29
CA THR A 272 -26.03 0.72 10.50
C THR A 272 -25.22 1.26 11.67
N ASN A 273 -24.68 0.38 12.51
CA ASN A 273 -23.69 0.77 13.53
C ASN A 273 -22.28 0.69 12.92
N PHE A 274 -21.51 1.76 13.10
CA PHE A 274 -20.12 1.85 12.68
C PHE A 274 -19.39 2.87 13.57
N GLU A 275 -18.08 2.71 13.73
CA GLU A 275 -17.25 3.63 14.53
C GLU A 275 -16.53 4.65 13.66
N PHE A 276 -16.17 4.28 12.42
CA PHE A 276 -15.41 5.13 11.51
C PHE A 276 -16.05 5.23 10.13
N PHE A 277 -15.96 6.41 9.54
CA PHE A 277 -16.36 6.73 8.18
C PHE A 277 -15.13 7.32 7.47
N LEU A 278 -14.43 6.48 6.72
CA LEU A 278 -13.25 6.86 5.94
C LEU A 278 -13.70 7.49 4.62
N THR A 279 -13.39 8.76 4.44
CA THR A 279 -13.78 9.55 3.27
C THR A 279 -12.84 10.74 3.05
N GLU A 280 -13.09 11.55 2.02
CA GLU A 280 -12.31 12.74 1.69
C GLU A 280 -13.22 13.98 1.61
N ASN A 281 -12.63 15.12 1.23
CA ASN A 281 -13.31 16.42 1.26
C ASN A 281 -14.48 16.53 0.27
N ASP A 282 -14.67 15.53 -0.58
CA ASP A 282 -15.79 15.40 -1.50
C ASP A 282 -17.06 14.80 -0.86
N CYS A 283 -17.00 14.37 0.40
CA CYS A 283 -18.13 13.78 1.10
C CYS A 283 -19.35 14.73 1.21
N GLU A 284 -20.54 14.18 1.02
CA GLU A 284 -21.80 14.88 1.26
C GLU A 284 -21.92 15.43 2.69
N PRO A 285 -22.26 16.72 2.87
CA PRO A 285 -22.54 17.29 4.18
C PRO A 285 -23.63 16.53 4.95
N GLU A 286 -24.63 15.98 4.25
CA GLU A 286 -25.70 15.19 4.85
C GLU A 286 -25.18 13.84 5.40
N LEU A 287 -24.25 13.19 4.71
CA LEU A 287 -23.61 11.96 5.19
C LEU A 287 -22.72 12.26 6.38
N ALA A 288 -21.89 13.31 6.30
CA ALA A 288 -21.06 13.75 7.42
C ALA A 288 -21.88 14.13 8.66
N GLY A 289 -23.04 14.79 8.46
CA GLY A 289 -24.00 15.07 9.52
C GLY A 289 -24.58 13.80 10.14
N CYS A 290 -24.86 12.77 9.34
CA CYS A 290 -25.31 11.47 9.84
C CYS A 290 -24.24 10.76 10.67
N VAL A 291 -22.97 10.82 10.27
CA VAL A 291 -21.83 10.26 11.02
C VAL A 291 -21.72 10.93 12.38
N SER A 292 -21.76 12.27 12.39
CA SER A 292 -21.68 13.08 13.61
C SER A 292 -22.82 12.79 14.58
N ALA A 293 -24.06 12.67 14.09
CA ALA A 293 -25.23 12.36 14.90
C ALA A 293 -25.16 10.99 15.60
N LYS A 294 -24.30 10.08 15.13
CA LYS A 294 -24.09 8.74 15.70
C LYS A 294 -22.89 8.66 16.64
N ASN A 295 -22.20 9.77 16.90
CA ASN A 295 -20.91 9.80 17.60
C ASN A 295 -19.85 8.89 16.93
N ALA A 296 -19.96 8.68 15.61
CA ALA A 296 -18.93 8.04 14.82
C ALA A 296 -17.94 9.10 14.29
N LEU A 297 -16.75 8.67 13.88
CA LEU A 297 -15.68 9.56 13.43
C LEU A 297 -15.58 9.54 11.90
N ALA A 298 -15.76 10.71 11.27
CA ALA A 298 -15.41 10.91 9.86
C ALA A 298 -13.92 11.30 9.77
N VAL A 299 -13.16 10.55 8.98
CA VAL A 299 -11.68 10.64 8.94
C VAL A 299 -11.16 10.57 7.51
N SER A 300 -10.02 11.22 7.26
CA SER A 300 -9.32 11.17 5.97
C SER A 300 -8.46 9.91 5.81
N SER A 301 -7.97 9.66 4.60
CA SER A 301 -6.92 8.68 4.35
C SER A 301 -5.65 8.93 5.16
N GLU A 302 -5.26 10.19 5.36
CA GLU A 302 -4.09 10.57 6.16
C GLU A 302 -4.20 10.03 7.59
N TRP A 303 -5.40 10.08 8.20
CA TRP A 303 -5.62 9.54 9.54
C TRP A 303 -5.35 8.03 9.60
N VAL A 304 -5.78 7.27 8.58
CA VAL A 304 -5.50 5.82 8.49
C VAL A 304 -4.02 5.55 8.26
N ILE A 305 -3.35 6.36 7.43
CA ILE A 305 -1.90 6.25 7.20
C ILE A 305 -1.15 6.49 8.50
N GLN A 306 -1.49 7.54 9.24
CA GLN A 306 -0.87 7.82 10.53
C GLN A 306 -1.22 6.76 11.56
N ALA A 307 -2.41 6.17 11.50
CA ALA A 307 -2.74 5.03 12.35
C ALA A 307 -1.82 3.83 12.09
N MET A 308 -1.46 3.55 10.82
CA MET A 308 -0.49 2.51 10.49
C MET A 308 0.94 2.87 10.91
N ILE A 309 1.36 4.12 10.67
CA ILE A 309 2.71 4.59 11.00
C ILE A 309 2.95 4.59 12.51
N THR A 310 2.02 5.16 13.27
CA THR A 310 2.10 5.22 14.74
C THR A 310 1.70 3.90 15.39
N GLY A 311 0.95 3.05 14.66
CA GLY A 311 0.31 1.80 15.06
C GLY A 311 -0.61 1.92 16.27
N GLU A 312 -1.30 3.05 16.38
CA GLU A 312 -2.42 3.32 17.28
C GLU A 312 -3.43 4.20 16.53
N LEU A 313 -4.65 4.34 17.03
CA LEU A 313 -5.64 5.22 16.39
C LEU A 313 -5.45 6.65 16.94
N PRO A 314 -4.89 7.60 16.17
CA PRO A 314 -4.63 8.94 16.68
C PRO A 314 -5.94 9.69 16.91
N ARG A 315 -5.93 10.71 17.77
CA ARG A 315 -7.09 11.61 17.88
C ARG A 315 -7.16 12.49 16.66
N VAL A 316 -8.36 12.74 16.15
CA VAL A 316 -8.56 13.54 14.93
C VAL A 316 -8.06 14.97 15.12
N GLU A 317 -8.11 15.49 16.34
CA GLU A 317 -7.68 16.85 16.68
C GLU A 317 -6.16 17.04 16.74
N GLU A 318 -5.37 15.96 16.61
CA GLU A 318 -3.90 16.04 16.63
C GLU A 318 -3.30 16.59 15.33
N CYS A 319 -4.02 16.51 14.21
CA CYS A 319 -3.64 17.15 12.94
C CYS A 319 -4.88 17.52 12.15
N ASP A 320 -4.95 18.75 11.63
CA ASP A 320 -6.04 19.17 10.75
C ASP A 320 -6.20 18.23 9.55
N CYS A 321 -5.08 17.71 9.05
CA CYS A 321 -5.00 16.75 7.96
C CYS A 321 -5.73 15.42 8.20
N PHE A 322 -6.08 15.09 9.45
CA PHE A 322 -6.83 13.88 9.79
C PHE A 322 -8.33 14.01 9.58
N ARG A 323 -8.82 15.25 9.49
CA ARG A 323 -10.21 15.49 9.17
C ARG A 323 -10.46 15.20 7.69
N TYR A 324 -11.58 14.54 7.42
CA TYR A 324 -11.98 14.23 6.04
C TYR A 324 -12.18 15.50 5.19
N ASP A 325 -12.58 16.62 5.81
CA ASP A 325 -12.86 17.89 5.14
C ASP A 325 -11.65 18.84 5.08
N TYR A 326 -10.45 18.34 5.39
CA TYR A 326 -9.24 19.12 5.27
C TYR A 326 -8.97 19.49 3.81
N MET A 327 -8.76 20.78 3.57
CA MET A 327 -8.29 21.33 2.30
C MET A 327 -6.98 22.06 2.56
N ARG A 328 -5.93 21.70 1.83
CA ARG A 328 -4.66 22.42 1.88
C ARG A 328 -4.86 23.75 1.14
N GLU A 329 -4.47 24.86 1.78
CA GLU A 329 -4.49 26.20 1.18
C GLU A 329 -3.55 26.33 -0.02
#